data_AF-A0A2A7AQV5-F1
#
_entry.id   AF-A0A2A7AQV5-F1
#
_cell.length_a   1.000
_cell.length_b   1.000
_cell.length_c   1.000
_cell.angle_alpha   90.00
_cell.angle_beta   90.00
_cell.angle_gamma   90.00
#
_symmetry.space_group_name_H-M   'P 1'
#
loop_
_entity.id
_entity.type
_entity.pdbx_description
1 polymer ?
#
loop_
_entity_poly.entity_id
_entity_poly.type
_entity_poly.pdbx_seq_one_letter_code
_entity_poly.pdbx_strand_id
1 'polypeptide(L)'
;MKMALIENTLLIKEADTVQFAVIKSWGKMKWSKTTQTLSGTADIELLDKLSSIVKLPPHIEALRQSLHDTAAAVDQERMNDSPEPLLDYPVKMKLFRHQVRGANMAAMVFGWVDPNGGNAT
;
A
#
# COMPACT_ATOMS: atom_id res chain seq x y z
N MET A 1 18.95 10.56 6.35
CA MET A 1 18.15 9.83 5.34
C MET A 1 17.05 10.71 4.80
N LYS A 2 17.00 10.87 3.48
CA LYS A 2 15.94 11.57 2.75
C LYS A 2 15.16 10.54 1.94
N MET A 3 13.86 10.71 1.88
CA MET A 3 12.96 9.81 1.15
C MET A 3 12.10 10.62 0.20
N ALA A 4 11.89 10.08 -0.99
CA ALA A 4 10.97 10.63 -1.98
C ALA A 4 10.14 9.50 -2.58
N LEU A 5 8.86 9.75 -2.78
CA LEU A 5 7.94 8.84 -3.45
C LEU A 5 7.69 9.37 -4.86
N ILE A 6 7.93 8.53 -5.87
CA ILE A 6 7.59 8.81 -7.27
C ILE A 6 6.66 7.71 -7.71
N GLU A 7 5.39 8.06 -7.93
CA GLU A 7 4.30 7.10 -8.17
C GLU A 7 4.26 6.04 -7.04
N ASN A 8 4.65 4.80 -7.34
CA ASN A 8 4.73 3.69 -6.38
C ASN A 8 6.18 3.31 -6.02
N THR A 9 7.16 4.09 -6.47
CA THR A 9 8.58 3.82 -6.22
C THR A 9 9.10 4.73 -5.11
N LEU A 10 9.58 4.11 -4.03
CA LEU A 10 10.28 4.79 -2.96
C LEU A 10 11.77 4.93 -3.30
N LEU A 11 12.27 6.16 -3.23
CA LEU A 11 13.67 6.51 -3.35
C LEU A 11 14.22 6.93 -1.99
N ILE A 12 15.37 6.36 -1.62
CA ILE A 12 16.07 6.69 -0.38
C ILE A 12 17.48 7.17 -0.71
N LYS A 13 17.87 8.30 -0.12
CA LYS A 13 19.21 8.91 -0.23
C LYS A 13 19.75 9.23 1.17
N GLU A 14 21.08 9.35 1.28
CA GLU A 14 21.75 9.77 2.52
C GLU A 14 21.39 8.87 3.74
N ALA A 15 21.26 7.57 3.52
CA ALA A 15 21.23 6.58 4.60
C ALA A 15 22.67 6.41 5.13
N ASP A 16 22.83 6.32 6.44
CA ASP A 16 24.14 6.01 7.02
C ASP A 16 24.56 4.56 6.70
N THR A 17 25.82 4.20 6.99
CA THR A 17 26.37 2.88 6.65
C THR A 17 25.60 1.72 7.29
N VAL A 18 25.08 1.89 8.51
CA VAL A 18 24.34 0.85 9.23
C VAL A 18 22.93 0.72 8.65
N GLN A 19 22.22 1.83 8.50
CA GLN A 19 20.92 1.90 7.84
C GLN A 19 20.99 1.31 6.43
N PHE A 20 22.00 1.67 5.66
CA PHE A 20 22.20 1.17 4.30
C PHE A 20 22.38 -0.35 4.28
N ALA A 21 23.20 -0.91 5.17
CA ALA A 21 23.41 -2.36 5.26
C ALA A 21 22.11 -3.10 5.65
N VAL A 22 21.35 -2.56 6.62
CA VAL A 22 20.07 -3.11 7.05
C VAL A 22 19.02 -3.04 5.94
N ILE A 23 18.84 -1.88 5.30
CA ILE A 23 17.85 -1.72 4.22
C ILE A 23 18.18 -2.64 3.04
N LYS A 24 19.46 -2.80 2.71
CA LYS A 24 19.90 -3.69 1.63
C LYS A 24 19.68 -5.17 1.96
N SER A 25 19.82 -5.58 3.23
CA SER A 25 19.65 -6.99 3.63
C SER A 25 18.22 -7.49 3.46
N TRP A 26 17.23 -6.59 3.41
CA TRP A 26 15.83 -6.95 3.16
C TRP A 26 15.57 -7.44 1.73
N GLY A 27 16.47 -7.18 0.78
CA GLY A 27 16.32 -7.62 -0.62
C GLY A 27 15.20 -6.92 -1.40
N LYS A 28 14.59 -5.85 -0.86
CA LYS A 28 13.47 -5.12 -1.47
C LYS A 28 13.86 -3.90 -2.29
N MET A 29 15.12 -3.47 -2.22
CA MET A 29 15.58 -2.25 -2.85
C MET A 29 16.82 -2.48 -3.71
N LYS A 30 16.87 -1.82 -4.87
CA LYS A 30 18.00 -1.80 -5.78
C LYS A 30 18.83 -0.53 -5.55
N TRP A 31 20.13 -0.73 -5.37
CA TRP A 31 21.10 0.37 -5.27
C TRP A 31 21.51 0.87 -6.65
N SER A 32 21.46 2.18 -6.85
CA SER A 32 22.02 2.88 -8.01
C SER A 32 23.28 3.65 -7.58
N LYS A 33 24.43 3.27 -8.14
CA LYS A 33 25.70 3.97 -7.90
C LYS A 33 25.72 5.38 -8.51
N THR A 34 25.06 5.56 -9.66
CA THR A 34 25.04 6.82 -10.42
C THR A 34 24.31 7.92 -9.66
N THR A 35 23.13 7.61 -9.12
CA THR A 35 22.29 8.57 -8.39
C THR A 35 22.54 8.53 -6.88
N GLN A 36 23.29 7.53 -6.41
CA GLN A 36 23.49 7.20 -5.00
C GLN A 36 22.17 7.03 -4.24
N THR A 37 21.22 6.31 -4.84
CA THR A 37 19.88 6.07 -4.28
C THR A 37 19.55 4.60 -4.18
N LEU A 38 18.86 4.21 -3.11
CA LEU A 38 18.12 2.95 -3.02
C LEU A 38 16.72 3.19 -3.61
N SER A 39 16.25 2.26 -4.42
CA SER A 39 14.94 2.33 -5.08
C SER A 39 14.19 1.02 -4.92
N GLY A 40 12.90 1.07 -4.59
CA GLY A 40 12.05 -0.11 -4.43
C GLY A 40 10.58 0.25 -4.42
N THR A 41 9.71 -0.75 -4.59
CA THR A 41 8.25 -0.55 -4.51
C THR A 41 7.85 -0.17 -3.08
N ALA A 42 7.00 0.84 -2.93
CA ALA A 42 6.48 1.30 -1.64
C ALA A 42 5.37 0.36 -1.11
N ASP A 43 5.72 -0.90 -0.84
CA ASP A 43 4.79 -1.89 -0.27
C ASP A 43 4.70 -1.79 1.27
N ILE A 44 3.62 -2.35 1.84
CA ILE A 44 3.34 -2.34 3.29
C ILE A 44 4.56 -2.80 4.08
N GLU A 45 5.15 -3.94 3.71
CA GLU A 45 6.25 -4.54 4.46
C GLU A 45 7.53 -3.70 4.40
N LEU A 46 7.85 -3.07 3.27
CA LEU A 46 8.99 -2.15 3.15
C LEU A 46 8.77 -0.94 4.05
N LEU A 47 7.57 -0.34 4.03
CA LEU A 47 7.25 0.83 4.83
C LEU A 47 7.23 0.50 6.33
N ASP A 48 6.72 -0.67 6.73
CA ASP A 48 6.76 -1.16 8.11
C ASP A 48 8.21 -1.35 8.59
N LYS A 49 9.05 -2.02 7.79
CA LYS A 49 10.48 -2.18 8.10
C LYS A 49 11.18 -0.83 8.24
N LEU A 50 10.91 0.13 7.36
CA LEU A 50 11.47 1.48 7.46
C LEU A 50 10.98 2.22 8.71
N SER A 51 9.70 2.11 9.06
CA SER A 51 9.12 2.75 10.25
C SER A 51 9.76 2.25 11.56
N SER A 52 10.26 1.01 11.57
CA SER A 52 10.93 0.42 12.74
C SER A 52 12.33 0.98 13.00
N ILE A 53 12.98 1.56 11.99
CA ILE A 53 14.36 2.07 12.09
C ILE A 53 14.42 3.60 12.06
N VAL A 54 13.41 4.27 11.50
CA VAL A 54 13.32 5.72 11.42
C VAL A 54 11.88 6.22 11.50
N LYS A 55 11.72 7.48 11.92
CA LYS A 55 10.46 8.20 11.73
C LYS A 55 10.26 8.52 10.25
N LEU A 56 9.19 8.01 9.64
CA LEU A 56 8.86 8.28 8.25
C LEU A 56 8.43 9.74 8.05
N PRO A 57 8.76 10.37 6.91
CA PRO A 57 8.16 11.64 6.52
C PRO A 57 6.62 11.55 6.46
N PRO A 58 5.88 12.63 6.78
CA PRO A 58 4.42 12.58 6.91
C PRO A 58 3.68 11.99 5.69
N HIS A 59 4.10 12.32 4.48
CA HIS A 59 3.46 11.80 3.25
C HIS A 59 3.69 10.30 3.03
N ILE A 60 4.81 9.75 3.51
CA ILE A 60 5.13 8.32 3.42
C ILE A 60 4.41 7.55 4.53
N GLU A 61 4.35 8.14 5.73
CA GLU A 61 3.54 7.57 6.82
C GLU A 61 2.06 7.52 6.44
N ALA A 62 1.53 8.56 5.80
CA ALA A 62 0.17 8.58 5.29
C ALA A 62 -0.08 7.46 4.26
N LEU A 63 0.86 7.22 3.34
CA LEU A 63 0.78 6.09 2.41
C LEU A 63 0.78 4.76 3.17
N ARG A 64 1.70 4.58 4.12
CA ARG A 64 1.77 3.36 4.95
C ARG A 64 0.44 3.09 5.67
N GLN A 65 -0.14 4.11 6.29
CA GLN A 65 -1.43 4.00 6.97
C GLN A 65 -2.56 3.67 6.00
N SER A 66 -2.63 4.37 4.86
CA SER A 66 -3.63 4.10 3.82
C SER A 66 -3.57 2.66 3.31
N LEU A 67 -2.36 2.12 3.09
CA LEU A 67 -2.21 0.72 2.67
C LEU A 67 -2.69 -0.27 3.74
N HIS A 68 -2.44 0.03 5.03
CA HIS A 68 -2.95 -0.77 6.15
C HIS A 68 -4.47 -0.68 6.27
N ASP A 69 -5.06 0.51 6.10
CA ASP A 69 -6.52 0.70 6.13
C ASP A 69 -7.18 -0.10 4.99
N THR A 70 -6.64 -0.04 3.77
CA THR A 70 -7.12 -0.84 2.64
C THR A 70 -7.00 -2.34 2.93
N ALA A 71 -5.86 -2.80 3.46
CA ALA A 71 -5.66 -4.20 3.79
C ALA A 71 -6.66 -4.68 4.86
N ALA A 72 -6.89 -3.87 5.90
CA ALA A 72 -7.86 -4.17 6.93
C ALA A 72 -9.30 -4.24 6.38
N ALA A 73 -9.70 -3.29 5.53
CA ALA A 73 -11.03 -3.29 4.91
C ALA A 73 -11.24 -4.52 4.00
N VAL A 74 -10.21 -4.88 3.22
CA VAL A 74 -10.23 -6.11 2.40
C VAL A 74 -10.35 -7.36 3.27
N ASP A 75 -9.62 -7.42 4.38
CA ASP A 75 -9.70 -8.55 5.32
C ASP A 75 -11.09 -8.64 5.98
N GLN A 76 -11.71 -7.51 6.33
CA GLN A 76 -13.10 -7.48 6.82
C GLN A 76 -14.08 -7.99 5.77
N GLU A 77 -13.98 -7.49 4.54
CA GLU A 77 -14.84 -7.91 3.43
C GLU A 77 -14.65 -9.39 3.08
N ARG A 78 -13.42 -9.91 3.20
CA ARG A 78 -13.12 -11.34 3.02
C ARG A 78 -13.95 -12.21 3.97
N MET A 79 -14.18 -11.73 5.19
CA MET A 79 -14.90 -12.42 6.26
C MET A 79 -16.40 -12.09 6.29
N ASN A 80 -16.89 -11.18 5.43
CA ASN A 80 -18.28 -10.77 5.40
C ASN A 80 -19.18 -11.87 4.81
N ASP A 81 -20.05 -12.46 5.63
CA ASP A 81 -20.96 -13.56 5.24
C ASP A 81 -22.03 -13.14 4.22
N SER A 82 -22.43 -11.88 4.23
CA SER A 82 -23.48 -11.32 3.38
C SER A 82 -23.01 -9.99 2.77
N PRO A 83 -22.09 -10.03 1.80
CA PRO A 83 -21.52 -8.84 1.19
C PRO A 83 -22.56 -8.13 0.31
N GLU A 84 -22.65 -6.81 0.48
CA GLU A 84 -23.46 -5.93 -0.36
C GLU A 84 -22.55 -5.19 -1.36
N PRO A 85 -22.99 -4.97 -2.62
CA PRO A 85 -22.19 -4.25 -3.60
C PRO A 85 -21.84 -2.84 -3.13
N LEU A 86 -20.54 -2.49 -3.13
CA LEU A 86 -20.07 -1.14 -2.79
C LEU A 86 -20.23 -0.15 -3.93
N LEU A 87 -20.36 -0.65 -5.16
CA LEU A 87 -20.55 0.14 -6.38
C LEU A 87 -21.70 -0.46 -7.20
N ASP A 88 -22.23 0.33 -8.12
CA ASP A 88 -23.11 -0.18 -9.16
C ASP A 88 -22.28 -0.93 -10.21
N TYR A 89 -22.08 -2.23 -9.98
CA TYR A 89 -21.29 -3.05 -10.89
C TYR A 89 -22.01 -3.23 -12.23
N PRO A 90 -21.35 -2.97 -13.37
CA PRO A 90 -21.97 -2.90 -14.68
C PRO A 90 -22.27 -4.29 -15.26
N VAL A 91 -23.15 -5.04 -14.61
CA VAL A 91 -23.56 -6.40 -14.97
C VAL A 91 -25.07 -6.52 -15.06
N LYS A 92 -25.55 -7.28 -16.04
CA LYS A 92 -27.00 -7.46 -16.26
C LYS A 92 -27.65 -8.39 -15.24
N MET A 93 -26.89 -9.36 -14.72
CA MET A 93 -27.38 -10.39 -13.80
C MET A 93 -26.96 -10.08 -12.38
N LYS A 94 -27.76 -10.51 -11.40
CA LYS A 94 -27.39 -10.41 -9.98
C LYS A 94 -26.15 -11.26 -9.71
N LEU A 95 -25.13 -10.63 -9.12
CA LEU A 95 -23.89 -11.29 -8.73
C LEU A 95 -24.13 -12.26 -7.56
N PHE A 96 -23.43 -13.39 -7.58
CA PHE A 96 -23.34 -14.28 -6.41
C PHE A 96 -22.51 -13.62 -5.29
N ARG A 97 -22.74 -14.01 -4.04
CA ARG A 97 -22.06 -13.43 -2.86
C ARG A 97 -20.53 -13.38 -2.99
N HIS A 98 -19.92 -14.47 -3.46
CA HIS A 98 -18.46 -14.52 -3.63
C HIS A 98 -17.96 -13.58 -4.74
N GLN A 99 -18.78 -13.30 -5.75
CA GLN A 99 -18.47 -12.35 -6.82
C GLN A 99 -18.58 -10.91 -6.33
N VAL A 100 -19.63 -10.59 -5.56
CA VAL A 100 -19.78 -9.29 -4.89
C VAL A 100 -18.58 -9.03 -3.99
N ARG A 101 -18.21 -10.00 -3.15
CA ARG A 101 -17.04 -9.91 -2.28
C ARG A 101 -15.75 -9.64 -3.07
N GLY A 102 -15.52 -10.41 -4.14
CA GLY A 102 -14.36 -10.22 -5.01
C GLY A 102 -14.31 -8.84 -5.65
N ALA A 103 -15.46 -8.35 -6.13
CA ALA A 103 -15.60 -7.03 -6.75
C ALA A 103 -15.40 -5.90 -5.73
N ASN A 104 -15.94 -6.04 -4.51
CA ASN A 104 -15.76 -5.11 -3.40
C ASN A 104 -14.27 -5.00 -3.03
N MET A 105 -13.59 -6.13 -2.81
CA MET A 105 -12.16 -6.14 -2.49
C MET A 105 -11.32 -5.49 -3.61
N ALA A 106 -11.63 -5.77 -4.87
CA ALA A 106 -10.93 -5.13 -5.99
C ALA A 106 -11.17 -3.62 -6.02
N ALA A 107 -12.41 -3.17 -5.80
CA ALA A 107 -12.75 -1.75 -5.77
C ALA A 107 -11.96 -0.99 -4.68
N MET A 108 -11.76 -1.59 -3.50
CA MET A 108 -10.92 -1.01 -2.45
C MET A 108 -9.44 -0.95 -2.87
N VAL A 109 -8.88 -2.05 -3.38
CA VAL A 109 -7.45 -2.14 -3.75
C VAL A 109 -7.09 -1.17 -4.89
N PHE A 110 -8.00 -0.97 -5.84
CA PHE A 110 -7.80 -0.02 -6.94
C PHE A 110 -8.18 1.43 -6.58
N GLY A 111 -8.59 1.68 -5.33
CA GLY A 111 -8.91 3.02 -4.85
C GLY A 111 -10.21 3.60 -5.41
N TRP A 112 -11.14 2.76 -5.87
CA TRP A 112 -12.46 3.19 -6.33
C TRP A 112 -13.45 3.39 -5.19
N VAL A 113 -13.16 2.81 -4.03
CA VAL A 113 -13.91 2.96 -2.78
C VAL A 113 -12.92 3.28 -1.67
N ASP A 114 -13.23 4.27 -0.84
CA ASP A 114 -12.44 4.53 0.36
C ASP A 114 -12.68 3.41 1.38
N PRO A 115 -11.65 2.70 1.83
CA PRO A 115 -11.76 1.67 2.85
C PRO A 115 -12.34 2.18 4.19
N ASN A 116 -12.30 3.50 4.45
CA ASN A 116 -12.86 4.13 5.64
C ASN A 116 -14.29 4.69 5.45
N GLY A 117 -14.94 4.43 4.30
CA GLY A 117 -16.35 4.81 4.06
C GLY A 117 -16.57 6.24 3.55
N GLY A 118 -15.52 6.94 3.10
CA GLY A 118 -15.63 8.17 2.31
C GLY A 118 -15.95 7.87 0.83
N ASN A 119 -16.65 8.77 0.14
CA ASN A 119 -16.62 8.71 -1.32
C ASN A 119 -15.21 9.08 -1.77
N ALA A 120 -14.55 8.21 -2.54
CA ALA A 120 -13.29 8.55 -3.21
C ALA A 120 -13.57 9.73 -4.15
N THR A 121 -13.00 10.90 -3.85
CA THR A 121 -13.11 12.13 -4.66
C THR A 121 -12.18 12.10 -5.85
#